data_AF-A0A6B9TML6-F1
#
_entry.id   AF-A0A6B9TML6-F1
#
_cell.length_a   1.000
_cell.length_b   1.000
_cell.length_c   1.000
_cell.angle_alpha   90.00
_cell.angle_beta   90.00
_cell.angle_gamma   90.00
#
_symmetry.space_group_name_H-M   'P 1'
#
loop_
_entity.id
_entity.type
_entity.pdbx_description
1 polymer ?
#
loop_
_entity_poly.entity_id
_entity_poly.type
_entity_poly.pdbx_seq_one_letter_code
_entity_poly.pdbx_strand_id
1 'polypeptide(L)'
;MSSTKNVTDLSKYIMTLPKTEISLLSMIFISFVVGAVGFIIDMVPGISVLHDILYGGTNGVLVLGFSSIMAGAITQPWVNSLGGRRMKMKQSMFLAFFSMMIFSLIYLGGCLASSLLQSDLILNSIILASAVIFAFRLLVIWGTSNISFTNSTLISSVQPVLIVSMNIVVAFLSLATNIGYFSVIGFLLKILVASAMLILAIYSFVMVVESPMRKNLGVGSLEFLSLFLSHITEDSPELESIFSEIGEPVDTLAGVVAFQRGSDIKALFISPSVHPGPIGTIGGANMPTILSERFDTFTMVAHGPSTHDFNPVSVRELEKVESAVREALDGMEYHEGASKFRRYTRNSATIGVQFLGDGMLILATMAPSGFDDIEFGVGLSMMNLAGGRCGSKNVVVVDCHNSFQGETGRILAGNPEMFDLLDAVDSIECPPRHHKLRVGCAQRKMDGLSKEDGIGQSGVMVMVVEAGEQRTAYVLLDANNMVMGFRDEILEELLKLDIDEAEVMTTDTHFVNTLSGGHNPIGKHRRDEIIEEIKKAVSEAVDDLEEVRAGCRVVRIRGLNTLGPTNSTELVSTISSIVAVSRLIAPLIFVLALIFVFAWIFYWA
;
A
#
# COMPACT_ATOMS: atom_id res chain seq x y z
N MET A 1 12.56 -19.76 -0.33
CA MET A 1 11.71 -19.10 0.69
C MET A 1 11.67 -17.63 0.31
N SER A 2 10.58 -17.17 -0.31
CA SER A 2 10.58 -15.92 -1.06
C SER A 2 10.74 -14.70 -0.13
N SER A 3 11.53 -13.75 -0.61
CA SER A 3 11.70 -12.41 -0.04
C SER A 3 10.36 -11.70 0.23
N THR A 4 9.30 -12.01 -0.52
CA THR A 4 7.94 -11.47 -0.33
C THR A 4 7.34 -11.80 1.04
N LYS A 5 7.57 -12.98 1.61
CA LYS A 5 7.10 -13.34 2.97
C LYS A 5 7.72 -12.46 4.08
N ASN A 6 8.97 -12.05 3.90
CA ASN A 6 9.67 -11.24 4.90
C ASN A 6 9.24 -9.77 4.89
N VAL A 7 8.80 -9.24 3.75
CA VAL A 7 8.33 -7.84 3.61
C VAL A 7 6.87 -7.72 4.08
N THR A 8 6.03 -8.70 3.78
CA THR A 8 4.64 -8.76 4.24
C THR A 8 4.52 -8.86 5.76
N ASP A 9 5.44 -9.58 6.43
CA ASP A 9 5.47 -9.63 7.91
C ASP A 9 5.89 -8.30 8.57
N LEU A 10 6.62 -7.41 7.88
CA LEU A 10 7.03 -6.10 8.42
C LEU A 10 5.85 -5.11 8.53
N SER A 11 4.84 -5.24 7.67
CA SER A 11 3.62 -4.41 7.68
C SER A 11 2.82 -4.53 8.98
N LYS A 12 2.87 -5.69 9.66
CA LYS A 12 2.14 -5.96 10.92
C LYS A 12 2.59 -5.05 12.07
N TYR A 13 3.76 -4.44 11.92
CA TYR A 13 4.32 -3.49 12.88
C TYR A 13 3.98 -2.02 12.55
N ILE A 14 3.30 -1.76 11.43
CA ILE A 14 2.87 -0.41 11.04
C ILE A 14 1.59 -0.09 11.82
N MET A 15 1.74 0.57 12.98
CA MET A 15 0.64 1.04 13.80
C MET A 15 0.22 2.46 13.41
N THR A 16 -1.08 2.74 13.45
CA THR A 16 -1.60 4.11 13.38
C THR A 16 -1.14 4.91 14.60
N LEU A 17 -0.53 6.07 14.38
CA LEU A 17 -0.07 6.94 15.46
C LEU A 17 -1.24 7.48 16.30
N PRO A 18 -1.05 7.62 17.63
CA PRO A 18 -2.09 8.16 18.50
C PRO A 18 -2.37 9.63 18.19
N LYS A 19 -3.57 10.10 18.57
CA LYS A 19 -3.93 11.52 18.48
C LYS A 19 -3.01 12.36 19.38
N THR A 20 -2.84 13.64 19.02
CA THR A 20 -1.96 14.60 19.71
C THR A 20 -2.24 14.68 21.21
N GLU A 21 -3.52 14.65 21.59
CA GLU A 21 -3.99 14.78 22.97
C GLU A 21 -3.53 13.58 23.83
N ILE A 22 -3.53 12.38 23.25
CA ILE A 22 -3.10 11.16 23.95
C ILE A 22 -1.61 11.25 24.26
N SER A 23 -0.79 11.69 23.30
CA SER A 23 0.66 11.86 23.52
C SER A 23 0.95 12.93 24.59
N LEU A 24 0.20 14.04 24.56
CA LEU A 24 0.35 15.13 25.53
C LEU A 24 0.00 14.67 26.96
N LEU A 25 -1.17 14.05 27.14
CA LEU A 25 -1.60 13.54 28.45
C LEU A 25 -0.66 12.46 28.97
N SER A 26 -0.17 11.58 28.08
CA SER A 26 0.80 10.55 28.42
C SER A 26 2.14 11.14 28.87
N MET A 27 2.63 12.20 28.23
CA MET A 27 3.86 12.89 28.66
C MET A 27 3.72 13.45 30.07
N ILE A 28 2.60 14.09 30.41
CA ILE A 28 2.37 14.62 31.77
C ILE A 28 2.29 13.49 32.80
N PHE A 29 1.46 12.48 32.55
CA PHE A 29 1.25 11.40 33.51
C PHE A 29 2.51 10.57 33.74
N ILE A 30 3.18 10.14 32.66
CA ILE A 30 4.34 9.26 32.78
C ILE A 30 5.54 10.02 33.35
N SER A 31 5.74 11.28 32.97
CA SER A 31 6.84 12.07 33.56
C SER A 31 6.67 12.29 35.07
N PHE A 32 5.43 12.44 35.56
CA PHE A 32 5.15 12.47 37.00
C PHE A 32 5.56 11.16 37.67
N VAL A 33 5.13 10.02 37.11
CA VAL A 33 5.47 8.70 37.66
C VAL A 33 6.98 8.47 37.65
N VAL A 34 7.65 8.79 36.55
CA VAL A 34 9.11 8.65 36.41
C VAL A 34 9.84 9.51 37.42
N GLY A 35 9.43 10.76 37.59
CA GLY A 35 10.03 11.67 38.58
C GLY A 35 9.84 11.19 40.02
N ALA A 36 8.63 10.74 40.37
CA ALA A 36 8.33 10.21 41.70
C ALA A 36 9.16 8.95 41.99
N VAL A 37 9.21 8.00 41.05
CA VAL A 37 9.99 6.77 41.17
C VAL A 37 11.49 7.07 41.25
N GLY A 38 12.00 7.95 40.40
CA GLY A 38 13.41 8.34 40.41
C GLY A 38 13.85 8.93 41.75
N PHE A 39 13.04 9.81 42.34
CA PHE A 39 13.31 10.44 43.63
C PHE A 39 13.22 9.47 44.81
N ILE A 40 12.32 8.48 44.76
CA ILE A 40 12.23 7.40 45.78
C ILE A 40 13.47 6.50 45.75
N ILE A 41 14.02 6.25 44.56
CA ILE A 41 15.20 5.39 44.39
C ILE A 41 16.49 6.13 44.76
N ASP A 42 16.52 7.45 44.61
CA ASP A 42 17.68 8.29 44.91
C ASP A 42 18.05 8.24 46.41
N MET A 43 19.35 8.31 46.71
CA MET A 43 19.89 8.09 48.06
C MET A 43 19.71 9.28 49.02
N VAL A 44 19.07 10.37 48.59
CA VAL A 44 18.83 11.55 49.43
C VAL A 44 17.53 11.34 50.22
N PRO A 45 17.58 11.17 51.55
CA PRO A 45 16.38 10.95 52.35
C PRO A 45 15.51 12.20 52.32
N GLY A 46 14.29 12.07 51.81
CA GLY A 46 13.29 13.11 51.92
C GLY A 46 12.69 13.23 53.31
N ILE A 47 11.92 14.30 53.51
CA ILE A 47 11.25 14.59 54.79
C ILE A 47 10.10 13.59 55.03
N SER A 48 9.44 13.12 53.97
CA SER A 48 8.40 12.07 54.01
C SER A 48 8.16 11.46 52.63
N VAL A 49 7.68 10.22 52.57
CA VAL A 49 7.35 9.52 51.30
C VAL A 49 6.35 10.31 50.44
N LEU A 50 5.36 10.97 51.07
CA LEU A 50 4.39 11.78 50.33
C LEU A 50 5.03 13.03 49.72
N HIS A 51 5.94 13.68 50.46
CA HIS A 51 6.71 14.80 49.94
C HIS A 51 7.57 14.38 48.74
N ASP A 52 8.18 13.20 48.81
CA ASP A 52 9.09 12.69 47.77
C ASP A 52 8.34 12.32 46.48
N ILE A 53 7.16 11.73 46.61
CA ILE A 53 6.26 11.48 45.47
C ILE A 53 5.84 12.80 44.82
N LEU A 54 5.40 13.78 45.61
CA LEU A 54 4.89 15.05 45.07
C LEU A 54 6.02 15.91 44.48
N TYR A 55 7.15 16.02 45.19
CA TYR A 55 8.31 16.79 44.74
C TYR A 55 8.97 16.14 43.52
N GLY A 56 9.29 14.85 43.61
CA GLY A 56 9.88 14.09 42.51
C GLY A 56 8.95 14.07 41.30
N GLY A 57 7.66 13.83 41.50
CA GLY A 57 6.68 13.84 40.41
C GLY A 57 6.52 15.22 39.76
N THR A 58 6.48 16.29 40.55
CA THR A 58 6.44 17.66 40.00
C THR A 58 7.71 17.98 39.21
N ASN A 59 8.89 17.59 39.72
CA ASN A 59 10.16 17.74 39.02
C ASN A 59 10.16 16.96 37.69
N GLY A 60 9.69 15.72 37.70
CA GLY A 60 9.52 14.91 36.50
C GLY A 60 8.63 15.59 35.45
N VAL A 61 7.48 16.13 35.86
CA VAL A 61 6.59 16.88 34.96
C VAL A 61 7.27 18.11 34.36
N LEU A 62 8.01 18.89 35.17
CA LEU A 62 8.70 20.08 34.68
C LEU A 62 9.85 19.73 33.73
N VAL A 63 10.73 18.84 34.16
CA VAL A 63 11.97 18.50 33.44
C VAL A 63 11.70 17.65 32.21
N LEU A 64 10.91 16.58 32.34
CA LEU A 64 10.66 15.62 31.26
C LEU A 64 9.38 15.96 30.51
N GLY A 65 8.27 16.16 31.22
CA GLY A 65 6.95 16.39 30.60
C GLY A 65 6.90 17.69 29.79
N PHE A 66 7.10 18.83 30.45
CA PHE A 66 6.99 20.16 29.83
C PHE A 66 8.04 20.39 28.74
N SER A 67 9.30 20.02 29.00
CA SER A 67 10.37 20.09 27.98
C SER A 67 10.05 19.26 26.74
N SER A 68 9.45 18.08 26.89
CA SER A 68 9.09 17.22 25.76
C SER A 68 7.87 17.76 25.00
N ILE A 69 6.86 18.29 25.70
CA ILE A 69 5.72 18.97 25.08
C ILE A 69 6.20 20.18 24.27
N MET A 70 7.07 21.02 24.85
CA MET A 70 7.69 22.14 24.15
C MET A 70 8.48 21.68 22.92
N ALA A 71 9.29 20.63 23.06
CA ALA A 71 10.05 20.09 21.94
C ALA A 71 9.14 19.62 20.80
N GLY A 72 8.04 18.92 21.11
CA GLY A 72 7.04 18.52 20.12
C GLY A 72 6.37 19.71 19.45
N ALA A 73 6.04 20.77 20.20
CA ALA A 73 5.43 21.99 19.67
C ALA A 73 6.38 22.79 18.77
N ILE A 74 7.69 22.78 19.06
CA ILE A 74 8.72 23.52 18.30
C ILE A 74 9.16 22.75 17.04
N THR A 75 9.28 21.42 17.14
CA THR A 75 9.84 20.58 16.06
C THR A 75 9.02 20.69 14.78
N GLN A 76 7.69 20.58 14.88
CA GLN A 76 6.80 20.61 13.73
C GLN A 76 6.88 21.91 12.89
N PRO A 77 6.66 23.11 13.45
CA PRO A 77 6.71 24.34 12.65
C PRO A 77 8.10 24.60 12.07
N TRP A 78 9.16 24.22 12.79
CA TRP A 78 10.52 24.38 12.30
C TRP A 78 10.82 23.47 11.12
N VAL A 79 10.47 22.18 11.19
CA VAL A 79 10.57 21.26 10.05
C VAL A 79 9.79 21.81 8.84
N ASN A 80 8.55 22.26 9.06
CA ASN A 80 7.68 22.72 7.97
C ASN A 80 8.12 24.05 7.35
N SER A 81 8.89 24.88 8.06
CA SER A 81 9.45 26.11 7.51
C SER A 81 10.59 25.89 6.52
N LEU A 82 11.20 24.71 6.51
CA LEU A 82 12.42 24.42 5.74
C LEU A 82 12.15 23.88 4.33
N GLY A 83 10.89 23.86 3.89
CA GLY A 83 10.50 23.43 2.54
C GLY A 83 10.65 21.93 2.27
N GLY A 84 10.99 21.13 3.29
CA GLY A 84 10.96 19.67 3.24
C GLY A 84 9.53 19.12 3.37
N ARG A 85 9.42 17.83 3.70
CA ARG A 85 8.12 17.19 3.92
C ARG A 85 7.41 17.76 5.13
N ARG A 86 6.10 17.98 4.97
CA ARG A 86 5.27 18.52 6.04
C ARG A 86 5.06 17.48 7.12
N MET A 87 5.64 17.74 8.28
CA MET A 87 5.36 17.02 9.51
C MET A 87 4.04 17.52 10.11
N LYS A 88 3.18 16.61 10.56
CA LYS A 88 1.96 16.94 11.32
C LYS A 88 2.25 16.99 12.83
N MET A 89 1.43 17.74 13.57
CA MET A 89 1.61 17.90 15.02
C MET A 89 1.52 16.56 15.77
N LYS A 90 0.64 15.65 15.33
CA LYS A 90 0.52 14.29 15.90
C LYS A 90 1.84 13.51 15.84
N GLN A 91 2.57 13.60 14.73
CA GLN A 91 3.85 12.92 14.52
C GLN A 91 4.94 13.52 15.41
N SER A 92 4.98 14.85 15.50
CA SER A 92 5.95 15.58 16.32
C SER A 92 5.77 15.32 17.81
N MET A 93 4.52 15.34 18.29
CA MET A 93 4.19 15.04 19.69
C MET A 93 4.47 13.58 20.04
N PHE A 94 4.17 12.64 19.15
CA PHE A 94 4.51 11.24 19.36
C PHE A 94 6.03 11.02 19.41
N LEU A 95 6.79 11.65 18.49
CA LEU A 95 8.25 11.60 18.51
C LEU A 95 8.83 12.14 19.82
N ALA A 96 8.30 13.27 20.32
CA ALA A 96 8.71 13.84 21.58
C ALA A 96 8.36 12.94 22.78
N PHE A 97 7.15 12.36 22.78
CA PHE A 97 6.72 11.41 23.81
C PHE A 97 7.62 10.16 23.84
N PHE A 98 7.87 9.54 22.69
CA PHE A 98 8.69 8.35 22.61
C PHE A 98 10.16 8.64 22.99
N SER A 99 10.69 9.80 22.60
CA SER A 99 12.00 10.26 23.05
C SER A 99 12.05 10.43 24.57
N MET A 100 11.00 11.00 25.18
CA MET A 100 10.88 11.13 26.64
C MET A 100 10.86 9.75 27.32
N MET A 101 10.19 8.76 26.73
CA MET A 101 10.17 7.39 27.24
C MET A 101 11.56 6.76 27.25
N ILE A 102 12.31 6.89 26.15
CA ILE A 102 13.71 6.41 26.07
C ILE A 102 14.56 7.09 27.15
N PHE A 103 14.44 8.42 27.28
CA PHE A 103 15.16 9.17 28.31
C PHE A 103 14.83 8.64 29.71
N SER A 104 13.54 8.46 29.99
CA SER A 104 13.02 8.01 31.29
C SER A 104 13.56 6.63 31.67
N LEU A 105 13.61 5.69 30.71
CA LEU A 105 14.16 4.35 30.96
C LEU A 105 15.64 4.38 31.31
N ILE A 106 16.44 5.18 30.59
CA ILE A 106 17.88 5.32 30.85
C ILE A 106 18.10 6.03 32.20
N TYR A 107 17.32 7.08 32.48
CA TYR A 107 17.38 7.81 33.75
C TYR A 107 17.06 6.89 34.94
N LEU A 108 15.94 6.16 34.92
CA LEU A 108 15.56 5.23 35.98
C LEU A 108 16.57 4.10 36.15
N GLY A 109 17.12 3.57 35.05
CA GLY A 109 18.23 2.62 35.10
C GLY A 109 19.48 3.20 35.78
N GLY A 110 19.75 4.49 35.55
CA GLY A 110 20.79 5.25 36.24
C GLY A 110 20.56 5.40 37.74
N CYS A 111 19.34 5.78 38.15
CA CYS A 111 18.97 5.85 39.57
C CYS A 111 19.15 4.50 40.27
N LEU A 112 18.66 3.42 39.64
CA LEU A 112 18.80 2.07 40.18
C LEU A 112 20.28 1.64 40.28
N ALA A 113 21.07 1.89 39.24
CA ALA A 113 22.50 1.57 39.26
C ALA A 113 23.26 2.39 40.31
N SER A 114 22.92 3.67 40.47
CA SER A 114 23.47 4.56 41.50
C SER A 114 23.20 3.99 42.91
N SER A 115 21.96 3.56 43.15
CA SER A 115 21.52 2.94 44.41
C SER A 115 22.25 1.62 44.70
N LEU A 116 22.42 0.76 43.69
CA LEU A 116 23.06 -0.56 43.85
C LEU A 116 24.59 -0.48 43.99
N LEU A 117 25.24 0.43 43.25
CA LEU A 117 26.70 0.56 43.20
C LEU A 117 27.26 1.58 44.18
N GLN A 118 26.40 2.31 44.91
CA GLN A 118 26.77 3.36 45.86
C GLN A 118 27.70 4.42 45.24
N SER A 119 27.44 4.79 43.98
CA SER A 119 28.24 5.74 43.20
C SER A 119 27.30 6.67 42.44
N ASP A 120 27.59 7.97 42.39
CA ASP A 120 26.74 8.93 41.68
C ASP A 120 26.85 8.73 40.15
N LEU A 121 25.90 7.98 39.61
CA LEU A 121 25.77 7.68 38.19
C LEU A 121 24.62 8.44 37.52
N ILE A 122 23.84 9.22 38.28
CA ILE A 122 22.62 9.85 37.79
C ILE A 122 22.95 10.84 36.68
N LEU A 123 23.97 11.67 36.91
CA LEU A 123 24.43 12.68 35.95
C LEU A 123 24.98 12.05 34.66
N ASN A 124 25.74 10.97 34.78
CA ASN A 124 26.23 10.20 33.63
C ASN A 124 25.08 9.58 32.82
N SER A 125 24.04 9.08 33.50
CA SER A 125 22.84 8.55 32.85
C SER A 125 22.00 9.62 32.16
N ILE A 126 21.94 10.84 32.72
CA ILE A 126 21.31 11.99 32.04
C ILE A 126 22.07 12.36 30.75
N ILE A 127 23.41 12.35 30.77
CA ILE A 127 24.25 12.58 29.59
C ILE A 127 23.98 11.50 28.53
N LEU A 128 24.00 10.23 28.93
CA LEU A 128 23.73 9.09 28.04
C LEU A 128 22.33 9.19 27.44
N ALA A 129 21.32 9.44 28.28
CA ALA A 129 19.94 9.59 27.86
C ALA A 129 19.80 10.73 26.84
N SER A 130 20.44 11.88 27.09
CA SER A 130 20.44 13.04 26.20
C SER A 130 21.05 12.72 24.84
N ALA A 131 22.20 12.03 24.81
CA ALA A 131 22.87 11.63 23.58
C ALA A 131 22.04 10.60 22.78
N VAL A 132 21.43 9.63 23.46
CA VAL A 132 20.59 8.60 22.82
C VAL A 132 19.32 9.20 22.24
N ILE A 133 18.61 10.08 22.96
CA ILE A 133 17.40 10.72 22.41
C ILE A 133 17.73 11.67 21.28
N PHE A 134 18.88 12.36 21.35
CA PHE A 134 19.38 13.19 20.25
C PHE A 134 19.58 12.35 18.99
N ALA A 135 20.28 11.22 19.11
CA ALA A 135 20.55 10.30 18.02
C ALA A 135 19.27 9.71 17.43
N PHE A 136 18.36 9.24 18.28
CA PHE A 136 17.07 8.71 17.86
C PHE A 136 16.26 9.77 17.09
N ARG A 137 16.16 10.99 17.62
CA ARG A 137 15.47 12.10 16.94
C ARG A 137 16.13 12.47 15.62
N LEU A 138 17.46 12.48 15.56
CA LEU A 138 18.20 12.74 14.32
C LEU A 138 17.88 11.72 13.25
N LEU A 139 17.89 10.44 13.59
CA LEU A 139 17.55 9.37 12.66
C LEU A 139 16.11 9.52 12.13
N VAL A 140 15.15 9.77 13.02
CA VAL A 140 13.74 9.95 12.63
C VAL A 140 13.57 11.20 11.78
N ILE A 141 14.00 12.38 12.24
CA ILE A 141 13.76 13.65 11.54
C ILE A 141 14.49 13.68 10.19
N TRP A 142 15.74 13.23 10.15
CA TRP A 142 16.49 13.18 8.89
C TRP A 142 15.85 12.19 7.92
N GLY A 143 15.40 11.03 8.43
CA GLY A 143 14.77 10.02 7.60
C GLY A 143 13.36 10.37 7.12
N THR A 144 12.57 11.11 7.91
CA THR A 144 11.16 11.35 7.59
C THR A 144 10.90 12.68 6.89
N SER A 145 11.74 13.69 7.10
CA SER A 145 11.39 15.07 6.75
C SER A 145 12.04 15.60 5.46
N ASN A 146 12.97 14.84 4.85
CA ASN A 146 13.73 15.26 3.65
C ASN A 146 14.34 16.68 3.77
N ILE A 147 14.84 17.02 4.96
CA ILE A 147 15.56 18.28 5.21
C ILE A 147 17.06 18.00 5.31
N SER A 148 17.89 19.03 5.16
CA SER A 148 19.34 18.88 5.25
C SER A 148 19.78 18.23 6.57
N PHE A 149 20.86 17.46 6.52
CA PHE A 149 21.45 16.81 7.71
C PHE A 149 21.74 17.82 8.84
N THR A 150 22.22 19.01 8.48
CA THR A 150 22.49 20.10 9.42
C THR A 150 21.22 20.58 10.13
N ASN A 151 20.15 20.82 9.37
CA ASN A 151 18.88 21.24 9.97
C ASN A 151 18.28 20.12 10.84
N SER A 152 18.36 18.87 10.38
CA SER A 152 17.93 17.71 11.17
C SER A 152 18.68 17.63 12.51
N THR A 153 19.99 17.88 12.48
CA THR A 153 20.85 17.92 13.68
C THR A 153 20.42 19.02 14.66
N LEU A 154 20.16 20.24 14.17
CA LEU A 154 19.71 21.35 15.00
C LEU A 154 18.33 21.11 15.62
N ILE A 155 17.38 20.58 14.85
CA ILE A 155 16.03 20.31 15.36
C ILE A 155 16.03 19.14 16.34
N SER A 156 16.89 18.14 16.11
CA SER A 156 16.99 16.97 16.99
C SER A 156 17.56 17.30 18.36
N SER A 157 18.40 18.34 18.46
CA SER A 157 18.97 18.78 19.73
C SER A 157 17.98 19.54 20.63
N VAL A 158 16.85 20.02 20.10
CA VAL A 158 15.86 20.82 20.86
C VAL A 158 15.42 20.12 22.15
N GLN A 159 14.98 18.87 22.06
CA GLN A 159 14.47 18.14 23.24
C GLN A 159 15.53 17.89 24.31
N PRO A 160 16.71 17.31 24.01
CA PRO A 160 17.74 17.12 25.03
C PRO A 160 18.25 18.45 25.60
N VAL A 161 18.37 19.50 24.79
CA VAL A 161 18.73 20.84 25.28
C VAL A 161 17.69 21.37 26.26
N LEU A 162 16.39 21.30 25.93
CA LEU A 162 15.32 21.74 26.84
C LEU A 162 15.32 20.94 28.16
N ILE A 163 15.49 19.62 28.11
CA ILE A 163 15.56 18.78 29.30
C ILE A 163 16.76 19.17 30.17
N VAL A 164 17.94 19.32 29.59
CA VAL A 164 19.16 19.71 30.31
C VAL A 164 19.03 21.12 30.89
N SER A 165 18.54 22.08 30.10
CA SER A 165 18.31 23.45 30.57
C SER A 165 17.31 23.50 31.71
N MET A 166 16.21 22.74 31.63
CA MET A 166 15.22 22.69 32.69
C MET A 166 15.78 22.04 33.97
N ASN A 167 16.59 20.98 33.84
CA ASN A 167 17.31 20.41 34.98
C ASN A 167 18.20 21.45 35.68
N ILE A 168 18.96 22.26 34.91
CA ILE A 168 19.81 23.31 35.46
C ILE A 168 18.97 24.37 36.20
N VAL A 169 17.84 24.78 35.62
CA VAL A 169 16.92 25.76 36.23
C VAL A 169 16.34 25.22 37.55
N VAL A 170 15.84 23.98 37.55
CA VAL A 170 15.28 23.36 38.77
C VAL A 170 16.36 23.20 39.84
N ALA A 171 17.56 22.78 39.47
CA ALA A 171 18.69 22.67 40.40
C ALA A 171 19.06 24.03 41.02
N PHE A 172 19.03 25.12 40.24
CA PHE A 172 19.32 26.47 40.72
C PHE A 172 18.21 27.05 41.63
N LEU A 173 16.94 26.76 41.32
CA LEU A 173 15.80 27.23 42.11
C LEU A 173 15.58 26.42 43.40
N SER A 174 16.02 25.16 43.44
CA SER A 174 16.03 24.36 44.65
C SER A 174 17.12 24.88 45.58
N LEU A 175 16.74 25.82 46.46
CA LEU A 175 17.56 26.65 47.36
C LEU A 175 18.46 25.89 48.39
N ALA A 176 18.74 24.60 48.16
CA ALA A 176 19.51 23.73 49.03
C ALA A 176 20.42 22.80 48.21
N THR A 177 21.42 23.31 47.50
CA THR A 177 22.55 22.46 47.07
C THR A 177 23.87 23.18 47.19
N ASN A 178 24.73 22.62 48.05
CA ASN A 178 26.18 22.73 47.92
C ASN A 178 26.54 21.96 46.63
N ILE A 179 26.33 22.58 45.46
CA ILE A 179 26.82 22.04 44.20
C ILE A 179 28.33 21.99 44.39
N GLY A 180 28.91 20.79 44.51
CA GLY A 180 30.36 20.62 44.61
C GLY A 180 31.08 21.18 43.38
N TYR A 181 32.27 20.67 43.06
CA TYR A 181 32.95 21.01 41.79
C TYR A 181 32.19 20.42 40.58
N PHE A 182 31.05 21.00 40.21
CA PHE A 182 30.32 20.71 38.98
C PHE A 182 30.97 21.48 37.82
N SER A 183 31.74 20.76 37.00
CA SER A 183 32.28 21.35 35.77
C SER A 183 31.21 21.34 34.68
N VAL A 184 30.53 22.48 34.50
CA VAL A 184 29.61 22.71 33.37
C VAL A 184 30.31 22.40 32.04
N ILE A 185 31.60 22.75 31.92
CA ILE A 185 32.42 22.49 30.74
C ILE A 185 32.61 20.99 30.51
N GLY A 186 32.93 20.23 31.56
CA GLY A 186 33.09 18.77 31.48
C GLY A 186 31.79 18.07 31.10
N PHE A 187 30.66 18.50 31.68
CA PHE A 187 29.33 17.99 31.35
C PHE A 187 28.97 18.22 29.87
N LEU A 188 29.14 19.46 29.38
CA LEU A 188 28.86 19.80 27.98
C LEU A 188 29.79 19.07 27.01
N LEU A 189 31.09 18.94 27.34
CA LEU A 189 32.05 18.21 26.53
C LEU A 189 31.68 16.72 26.42
N LYS A 190 31.27 16.11 27.53
CA LYS A 190 30.83 14.71 27.54
C LYS A 190 29.63 14.49 26.62
N ILE A 191 28.61 15.35 26.70
CA ILE A 191 27.43 15.30 25.83
C ILE A 191 27.83 15.49 24.36
N LEU A 192 28.68 16.48 24.07
CA LEU A 192 29.06 16.82 22.70
C LEU A 192 29.82 15.67 22.02
N VAL A 193 30.81 15.09 22.71
CA VAL A 193 31.58 13.96 22.17
C VAL A 193 30.69 12.72 22.02
N ALA A 194 29.85 12.39 23.00
CA ALA A 194 28.90 11.29 22.91
C ALA A 194 27.93 11.47 21.72
N SER A 195 27.42 12.69 21.53
CA SER A 195 26.53 13.03 20.42
C SER A 195 27.24 12.94 19.06
N ALA A 196 28.51 13.37 18.98
CA ALA A 196 29.33 13.28 17.77
C ALA A 196 29.57 11.82 17.35
N MET A 197 29.80 10.92 18.32
CA MET A 197 30.00 9.49 18.04
C MET A 197 28.72 8.85 17.49
N LEU A 198 27.55 9.21 18.04
CA LEU A 198 26.26 8.74 17.53
C LEU A 198 25.90 9.37 16.17
N ILE A 199 26.26 10.63 15.93
CA ILE A 199 26.15 11.27 14.60
C ILE A 199 26.94 10.45 13.57
N LEU A 200 28.19 10.11 13.87
CA LEU A 200 29.03 9.34 12.96
C LEU A 200 28.40 7.97 12.68
N ALA A 201 27.90 7.30 13.71
CA ALA A 201 27.20 6.01 13.58
C ALA A 201 25.96 6.12 12.68
N ILE A 202 25.09 7.11 12.92
CA ILE A 202 23.89 7.35 12.11
C ILE A 202 24.25 7.66 10.66
N TYR A 203 25.22 8.56 10.44
CA TYR A 203 25.65 8.94 9.11
C TYR A 203 26.21 7.73 8.34
N SER A 204 27.07 6.93 8.97
CA SER A 204 27.59 5.69 8.39
C SER A 204 26.48 4.68 8.09
N PHE A 205 25.54 4.49 9.01
CA PHE A 205 24.40 3.59 8.81
C PHE A 205 23.54 4.01 7.61
N VAL A 206 23.16 5.29 7.54
CA VAL A 206 22.31 5.80 6.45
C VAL A 206 23.03 5.70 5.11
N MET A 207 24.33 6.01 5.03
CA MET A 207 25.08 5.84 3.78
C MET A 207 25.09 4.39 3.27
N VAL A 208 25.20 3.43 4.19
CA VAL A 208 25.16 2.00 3.83
C VAL A 208 23.77 1.57 3.38
N VAL A 209 22.73 2.02 4.08
CA VAL A 209 21.33 1.67 3.78
C VAL A 209 20.83 2.30 2.49
N GLU A 210 21.18 3.55 2.21
CA GLU A 210 20.76 4.23 0.98
C GLU A 210 21.50 3.75 -0.27
N SER A 211 22.70 3.15 -0.12
CA SER A 211 23.54 2.82 -1.26
C SER A 211 22.90 1.87 -2.27
N PRO A 212 22.25 0.75 -1.88
CA PRO A 212 21.58 -0.13 -2.84
C PRO A 212 20.45 0.58 -3.58
N MET A 213 19.65 1.38 -2.88
CA MET A 213 18.47 2.01 -3.46
C MET A 213 18.80 3.14 -4.42
N ARG A 214 19.77 4.00 -4.06
CA ARG A 214 20.24 5.05 -4.95
C ARG A 214 20.92 4.50 -6.21
N LYS A 215 21.60 3.36 -6.11
CA LYS A 215 22.30 2.73 -7.25
C LYS A 215 21.35 2.04 -8.22
N ASN A 216 20.37 1.31 -7.69
CA ASN A 216 19.45 0.50 -8.50
C ASN A 216 18.27 1.33 -9.02
N LEU A 217 17.67 2.15 -8.15
CA LEU A 217 16.39 2.82 -8.45
C LEU A 217 16.51 4.34 -8.56
N GLY A 218 17.70 4.92 -8.35
CA GLY A 218 17.88 6.38 -8.36
C GLY A 218 17.29 7.13 -7.15
N VAL A 219 16.55 6.45 -6.27
CA VAL A 219 15.80 7.05 -5.14
C VAL A 219 16.39 6.70 -3.77
N GLY A 220 16.20 7.56 -2.76
CA GLY A 220 16.72 7.37 -1.40
C GLY A 220 15.84 6.47 -0.52
N SER A 221 16.42 5.52 0.22
CA SER A 221 15.67 4.57 1.09
C SER A 221 14.82 5.23 2.16
N LEU A 222 15.37 6.24 2.82
CA LEU A 222 14.65 7.01 3.82
C LEU A 222 13.51 7.82 3.19
N GLU A 223 13.76 8.33 1.99
CA GLU A 223 12.78 9.05 1.20
C GLU A 223 11.56 8.16 0.87
N PHE A 224 11.80 6.96 0.35
CA PHE A 224 10.76 5.98 0.06
C PHE A 224 10.01 5.56 1.32
N LEU A 225 10.72 5.22 2.40
CA LEU A 225 10.10 4.83 3.67
C LEU A 225 9.16 5.93 4.20
N SER A 226 9.61 7.18 4.14
CA SER A 226 8.81 8.32 4.57
C SER A 226 7.55 8.53 3.73
N LEU A 227 7.64 8.42 2.39
CA LEU A 227 6.47 8.53 1.52
C LEU A 227 5.51 7.35 1.71
N PHE A 228 6.05 6.15 1.85
CA PHE A 228 5.28 4.95 2.13
C PHE A 228 4.52 5.09 3.46
N LEU A 229 5.19 5.52 4.53
CA LEU A 229 4.54 5.79 5.82
C LEU A 229 3.48 6.88 5.71
N SER A 230 3.73 7.95 4.96
CA SER A 230 2.74 9.00 4.69
C SER A 230 1.51 8.41 4.01
N HIS A 231 1.71 7.56 2.99
CA HIS A 231 0.62 6.90 2.31
C HIS A 231 -0.18 5.99 3.26
N ILE A 232 0.47 5.07 3.97
CA ILE A 232 -0.24 4.13 4.85
C ILE A 232 -1.01 4.85 5.97
N THR A 233 -0.45 5.95 6.49
CA THR A 233 -1.07 6.64 7.65
C THR A 233 -2.07 7.72 7.26
N GLU A 234 -2.03 8.20 6.01
CA GLU A 234 -2.73 9.43 5.60
C GLU A 234 -3.26 9.41 4.15
N ASP A 235 -3.19 8.29 3.44
CA ASP A 235 -3.55 8.13 2.03
C ASP A 235 -2.90 9.16 1.10
N SER A 236 -1.69 9.58 1.46
CA SER A 236 -0.84 10.54 0.75
C SER A 236 -0.51 10.07 -0.68
N PRO A 237 -0.77 10.86 -1.74
CA PRO A 237 -0.43 10.49 -3.12
C PRO A 237 1.06 10.68 -3.47
N GLU A 238 1.87 11.26 -2.59
CA GLU A 238 3.25 11.66 -2.87
C GLU A 238 4.17 10.48 -3.20
N LEU A 239 3.83 9.24 -2.81
CA LEU A 239 4.59 8.06 -3.24
C LEU A 239 4.57 7.85 -4.76
N GLU A 240 3.53 8.33 -5.45
CA GLU A 240 3.43 8.29 -6.91
C GLU A 240 4.55 9.09 -7.59
N SER A 241 5.15 10.10 -6.93
CA SER A 241 6.27 10.83 -7.52
C SER A 241 7.51 9.93 -7.65
N ILE A 242 7.76 9.08 -6.65
CA ILE A 242 8.82 8.07 -6.75
C ILE A 242 8.51 7.07 -7.86
N PHE A 243 7.27 6.55 -7.91
CA PHE A 243 6.89 5.61 -8.96
C PHE A 243 7.02 6.24 -10.35
N SER A 244 6.76 7.54 -10.47
CA SER A 244 6.95 8.29 -11.73
C SER A 244 8.42 8.46 -12.09
N GLU A 245 9.33 8.56 -11.11
CA GLU A 245 10.78 8.64 -11.33
C GLU A 245 11.38 7.31 -11.78
N ILE A 246 10.89 6.19 -11.25
CA ILE A 246 11.33 4.84 -11.65
C ILE A 246 10.53 4.27 -12.81
N GLY A 247 9.46 4.94 -13.23
CA GLY A 247 8.53 4.45 -14.23
C GLY A 247 9.09 4.45 -15.64
N GLU A 248 8.56 3.57 -16.47
CA GLU A 248 8.88 3.49 -17.89
C GLU A 248 7.63 3.65 -18.76
N PRO A 249 7.73 4.40 -19.88
CA PRO A 249 6.65 4.49 -20.84
C PRO A 249 6.53 3.18 -21.62
N VAL A 250 5.35 2.56 -21.57
CA VAL A 250 5.01 1.37 -22.35
C VAL A 250 3.83 1.64 -23.26
N ASP A 251 3.78 0.92 -24.39
CA ASP A 251 2.59 0.85 -25.22
C ASP A 251 1.85 -0.45 -24.91
N THR A 252 0.54 -0.35 -24.68
CA THR A 252 -0.33 -1.51 -24.41
C THR A 252 -1.65 -1.39 -25.17
N LEU A 253 -2.61 -2.26 -24.89
CA LEU A 253 -3.90 -2.33 -25.58
C LEU A 253 -5.07 -2.13 -24.62
N ALA A 254 -6.20 -1.67 -25.16
CA ALA A 254 -7.50 -1.78 -24.52
C ALA A 254 -8.50 -2.38 -25.51
N GLY A 255 -9.16 -3.45 -25.11
CA GLY A 255 -10.34 -3.96 -25.79
C GLY A 255 -11.58 -3.22 -25.31
N VAL A 256 -12.42 -2.76 -26.25
CA VAL A 256 -13.66 -2.05 -25.96
C VAL A 256 -14.79 -2.72 -26.72
N VAL A 257 -15.81 -3.13 -25.99
CA VAL A 257 -17.11 -3.55 -26.52
C VAL A 257 -18.13 -2.50 -26.11
N ALA A 258 -18.86 -1.94 -27.08
CA ALA A 258 -19.90 -0.96 -26.80
C ALA A 258 -21.25 -1.45 -27.33
N PHE A 259 -22.28 -1.30 -26.51
CA PHE A 259 -23.65 -1.65 -26.83
C PHE A 259 -24.46 -0.37 -27.01
N GLN A 260 -24.88 -0.11 -28.25
CA GLN A 260 -25.58 1.10 -28.66
C GLN A 260 -27.09 0.87 -28.76
N ARG A 261 -27.85 1.69 -28.05
CA ARG A 261 -29.31 1.81 -28.18
C ARG A 261 -29.63 3.04 -29.02
N GLY A 262 -30.05 2.84 -30.26
CA GLY A 262 -30.28 3.95 -31.19
C GLY A 262 -28.97 4.69 -31.48
N SER A 263 -28.87 5.95 -31.02
CA SER A 263 -27.63 6.75 -31.10
C SER A 263 -26.75 6.65 -29.85
N ASP A 264 -27.32 6.24 -28.71
CA ASP A 264 -26.69 6.40 -27.40
C ASP A 264 -26.02 5.09 -26.97
N ILE A 265 -24.91 5.18 -26.24
CA ILE A 265 -24.26 4.01 -25.67
C ILE A 265 -25.00 3.62 -24.39
N LYS A 266 -25.62 2.43 -24.40
CA LYS A 266 -26.30 1.85 -23.23
C LYS A 266 -25.29 1.26 -22.24
N ALA A 267 -24.28 0.56 -22.77
CA ALA A 267 -23.30 -0.13 -21.95
C ALA A 267 -21.92 -0.19 -22.62
N LEU A 268 -20.88 -0.16 -21.79
CA LEU A 268 -19.49 -0.38 -22.16
C LEU A 268 -18.94 -1.57 -21.40
N PHE A 269 -18.16 -2.39 -22.09
CA PHE A 269 -17.36 -3.45 -21.49
C PHE A 269 -15.92 -3.25 -21.97
N ILE A 270 -15.03 -2.93 -21.03
CA ILE A 270 -13.65 -2.53 -21.30
C ILE A 270 -12.72 -3.58 -20.68
N SER A 271 -11.75 -4.04 -21.46
CA SER A 271 -10.66 -4.92 -21.02
C SER A 271 -9.33 -4.23 -21.32
N PRO A 272 -8.84 -3.35 -20.43
CA PRO A 272 -7.54 -2.73 -20.58
C PRO A 272 -6.45 -3.73 -20.20
N SER A 273 -5.42 -3.89 -21.03
CA SER A 273 -4.16 -4.55 -20.67
C SER A 273 -3.30 -3.62 -19.79
N VAL A 274 -3.90 -3.20 -18.68
CA VAL A 274 -3.34 -2.32 -17.65
C VAL A 274 -3.72 -2.92 -16.31
N HIS A 275 -2.72 -3.29 -15.53
CA HIS A 275 -2.93 -3.94 -14.25
C HIS A 275 -3.24 -2.87 -13.17
N PRO A 276 -4.26 -3.05 -12.31
CA PRO A 276 -4.52 -2.15 -11.19
C PRO A 276 -3.28 -1.90 -10.34
N GLY A 277 -3.09 -0.64 -9.91
CA GLY A 277 -1.91 -0.18 -9.18
C GLY A 277 -1.59 -0.95 -7.90
N PRO A 278 -0.37 -0.83 -7.36
CA PRO A 278 0.20 -1.82 -6.47
C PRO A 278 -0.53 -2.00 -5.14
N ILE A 279 -0.96 -0.91 -4.47
CA ILE A 279 -1.59 -0.99 -3.13
C ILE A 279 -2.58 0.16 -2.93
N GLY A 280 -3.74 -0.15 -2.34
CA GLY A 280 -4.64 0.84 -1.74
C GLY A 280 -5.26 1.78 -2.75
N THR A 281 -4.79 3.03 -2.79
CA THR A 281 -5.21 4.04 -3.78
C THR A 281 -4.06 4.49 -4.69
N ILE A 282 -2.84 3.97 -4.52
CA ILE A 282 -1.66 4.38 -5.28
C ILE A 282 -1.65 3.77 -6.67
N GLY A 283 -1.21 4.56 -7.67
CA GLY A 283 -0.89 4.03 -8.99
C GLY A 283 -2.10 3.48 -9.72
N GLY A 284 -3.31 3.93 -9.38
CA GLY A 284 -4.55 3.38 -9.94
C GLY A 284 -4.94 2.03 -9.36
N ALA A 285 -4.65 1.72 -8.10
CA ALA A 285 -5.11 0.51 -7.42
C ALA A 285 -6.65 0.32 -7.45
N ASN A 286 -7.41 1.41 -7.59
CA ASN A 286 -8.86 1.42 -7.79
C ASN A 286 -9.25 1.80 -9.24
N MET A 287 -8.38 1.53 -10.21
CA MET A 287 -8.55 1.86 -11.62
C MET A 287 -9.90 1.42 -12.19
N PRO A 288 -10.41 0.20 -11.91
CA PRO A 288 -11.68 -0.25 -12.46
C PRO A 288 -12.86 0.67 -12.10
N THR A 289 -12.98 1.05 -10.82
CA THR A 289 -14.01 2.00 -10.36
C THR A 289 -13.78 3.38 -10.94
N ILE A 290 -12.54 3.90 -10.89
CA ILE A 290 -12.22 5.25 -11.40
C ILE A 290 -12.53 5.38 -12.90
N LEU A 291 -12.20 4.36 -13.70
CA LEU A 291 -12.51 4.36 -15.12
C LEU A 291 -14.01 4.18 -15.38
N SER A 292 -14.69 3.29 -14.65
CA SER A 292 -16.14 3.12 -14.77
C SER A 292 -16.90 4.44 -14.53
N GLU A 293 -16.48 5.26 -13.57
CA GLU A 293 -17.12 6.53 -13.23
C GLU A 293 -16.81 7.68 -14.20
N ARG A 294 -15.82 7.52 -15.10
CA ARG A 294 -15.45 8.53 -16.11
C ARG A 294 -16.33 8.51 -17.36
N PHE A 295 -17.18 7.50 -17.50
CA PHE A 295 -18.12 7.37 -18.61
C PHE A 295 -19.55 7.51 -18.08
N ASP A 296 -20.34 8.39 -18.70
CA ASP A 296 -21.76 8.64 -18.34
C ASP A 296 -22.69 7.51 -18.84
N THR A 297 -22.25 6.25 -18.73
CA THR A 297 -22.98 5.06 -19.17
C THR A 297 -22.58 3.87 -18.31
N PHE A 298 -23.41 2.83 -18.26
CA PHE A 298 -23.09 1.62 -17.51
C PHE A 298 -21.79 1.00 -18.06
N THR A 299 -20.73 0.96 -17.24
CA THR A 299 -19.39 0.61 -17.70
C THR A 299 -18.78 -0.48 -16.84
N MET A 300 -18.56 -1.65 -17.44
CA MET A 300 -17.82 -2.75 -16.84
C MET A 300 -16.35 -2.65 -17.23
N VAL A 301 -15.45 -2.49 -16.26
CA VAL A 301 -13.99 -2.49 -16.49
C VAL A 301 -13.43 -3.81 -15.97
N ALA A 302 -13.27 -4.77 -16.88
CA ALA A 302 -12.72 -6.10 -16.61
C ALA A 302 -11.20 -6.07 -16.45
N HIS A 303 -10.62 -7.14 -15.90
CA HIS A 303 -9.18 -7.35 -15.99
C HIS A 303 -8.81 -7.83 -17.41
N GLY A 304 -7.87 -7.13 -18.04
CA GLY A 304 -7.29 -7.54 -19.33
C GLY A 304 -5.92 -8.18 -19.14
N PRO A 305 -5.44 -9.00 -20.09
CA PRO A 305 -4.14 -9.66 -19.98
C PRO A 305 -3.01 -8.67 -19.72
N SER A 306 -2.47 -8.70 -18.52
CA SER A 306 -1.41 -7.82 -18.03
C SER A 306 -0.83 -8.37 -16.73
N THR A 307 0.42 -8.04 -16.43
CA THR A 307 1.05 -8.34 -15.13
C THR A 307 1.34 -7.04 -14.39
N HIS A 308 1.87 -7.14 -13.17
CA HIS A 308 2.27 -6.00 -12.35
C HIS A 308 3.24 -5.01 -13.05
N ASP A 309 3.93 -5.44 -14.10
CA ASP A 309 4.80 -4.57 -14.91
C ASP A 309 4.00 -3.47 -15.61
N PHE A 310 2.70 -3.69 -15.83
CA PHE A 310 1.76 -2.72 -16.40
C PHE A 310 1.02 -1.89 -15.33
N ASN A 311 1.46 -1.93 -14.08
CA ASN A 311 0.91 -1.06 -13.03
C ASN A 311 1.18 0.41 -13.37
N PRO A 312 0.16 1.28 -13.45
CA PRO A 312 0.37 2.70 -13.64
C PRO A 312 1.17 3.29 -12.48
N VAL A 313 2.05 4.23 -12.78
CA VAL A 313 2.85 4.91 -11.74
C VAL A 313 2.05 5.95 -10.95
N SER A 314 0.92 6.40 -11.51
CA SER A 314 0.01 7.36 -10.87
C SER A 314 -1.41 7.21 -11.38
N VAL A 315 -2.39 7.70 -10.61
CA VAL A 315 -3.80 7.76 -11.05
C VAL A 315 -3.99 8.64 -12.31
N ARG A 316 -3.10 9.61 -12.57
CA ARG A 316 -3.16 10.48 -13.75
C ARG A 316 -2.95 9.71 -15.05
N GLU A 317 -2.20 8.62 -15.02
CA GLU A 317 -1.96 7.78 -16.19
C GLU A 317 -3.26 7.15 -16.74
N LEU A 318 -4.31 7.06 -15.92
CA LEU A 318 -5.63 6.58 -16.34
C LEU A 318 -6.30 7.52 -17.38
N GLU A 319 -5.89 8.79 -17.47
CA GLU A 319 -6.34 9.70 -18.54
C GLU A 319 -5.95 9.18 -19.94
N LYS A 320 -4.81 8.49 -20.07
CA LYS A 320 -4.37 7.89 -21.34
C LYS A 320 -5.23 6.69 -21.72
N VAL A 321 -5.66 5.91 -20.72
CA VAL A 321 -6.58 4.78 -20.92
C VAL A 321 -7.95 5.30 -21.35
N GLU A 322 -8.48 6.30 -20.65
CA GLU A 322 -9.75 6.95 -20.99
C GLU A 322 -9.72 7.52 -22.41
N SER A 323 -8.66 8.25 -22.77
CA SER A 323 -8.48 8.83 -24.10
C SER A 323 -8.48 7.76 -25.20
N ALA A 324 -7.77 6.64 -24.99
CA ALA A 324 -7.76 5.52 -25.93
C ALA A 324 -9.16 4.90 -26.08
N VAL A 325 -9.89 4.70 -24.97
CA VAL A 325 -11.27 4.18 -25.02
C VAL A 325 -12.18 5.13 -25.79
N ARG A 326 -12.08 6.45 -25.59
CA ARG A 326 -12.87 7.43 -26.37
C ARG A 326 -12.50 7.39 -27.87
N GLU A 327 -11.22 7.28 -28.22
CA GLU A 327 -10.77 7.06 -29.61
C GLU A 327 -11.38 5.78 -30.20
N ALA A 328 -11.48 4.71 -29.41
CA ALA A 328 -12.11 3.47 -29.84
C ALA A 328 -13.60 3.69 -30.16
N LEU A 329 -14.34 4.41 -29.31
CA LEU A 329 -15.76 4.70 -29.50
C LEU A 329 -16.02 5.55 -30.75
N ASP A 330 -15.20 6.58 -31.00
CA ASP A 330 -15.34 7.48 -32.15
C ASP A 330 -15.20 6.76 -33.50
N GLY A 331 -14.35 5.72 -33.55
CA GLY A 331 -14.11 4.94 -34.76
C GLY A 331 -14.87 3.61 -34.84
N MET A 332 -15.78 3.32 -33.92
CA MET A 332 -16.38 1.99 -33.80
C MET A 332 -17.46 1.75 -34.87
N GLU A 333 -17.41 0.57 -35.51
CA GLU A 333 -18.49 0.06 -36.36
C GLU A 333 -19.46 -0.76 -35.51
N TYR A 334 -20.77 -0.54 -35.66
CA TYR A 334 -21.82 -1.18 -34.87
C TYR A 334 -22.64 -2.14 -35.72
N HIS A 335 -22.93 -3.32 -35.17
CA HIS A 335 -23.63 -4.41 -35.83
C HIS A 335 -24.84 -4.88 -35.00
N GLU A 336 -25.91 -5.31 -35.68
CA GLU A 336 -27.14 -5.82 -35.02
C GLU A 336 -27.03 -7.30 -34.60
N GLY A 337 -26.04 -8.02 -35.12
CA GLY A 337 -25.94 -9.46 -35.02
C GLY A 337 -24.91 -9.94 -33.99
N ALA A 338 -25.29 -10.85 -33.10
CA ALA A 338 -24.39 -11.56 -32.19
C ALA A 338 -24.55 -13.09 -32.29
N SER A 339 -23.52 -13.85 -31.95
CA SER A 339 -23.63 -15.31 -31.79
C SER A 339 -24.18 -15.68 -30.42
N LYS A 340 -24.62 -16.93 -30.29
CA LYS A 340 -24.70 -17.60 -28.99
C LYS A 340 -23.32 -17.63 -28.33
N PHE A 341 -23.29 -17.55 -27.01
CA PHE A 341 -22.09 -17.80 -26.21
C PHE A 341 -21.77 -19.30 -26.24
N ARG A 342 -20.48 -19.63 -26.37
CA ARG A 342 -19.99 -21.01 -26.37
C ARG A 342 -18.72 -21.13 -25.55
N ARG A 343 -18.55 -22.28 -24.89
CA ARG A 343 -17.34 -22.63 -24.13
C ARG A 343 -16.48 -23.63 -24.88
N TYR A 344 -15.17 -23.40 -24.83
CA TYR A 344 -14.17 -24.30 -25.37
C TYR A 344 -13.15 -24.59 -24.27
N THR A 345 -12.93 -25.87 -23.98
CA THR A 345 -12.03 -26.31 -22.91
C THR A 345 -10.94 -27.22 -23.46
N ARG A 346 -9.70 -26.94 -23.03
CA ARG A 346 -8.53 -27.78 -23.25
C ARG A 346 -7.76 -27.88 -21.94
N ASN A 347 -7.64 -29.11 -21.44
CA ASN A 347 -6.99 -29.40 -20.17
C ASN A 347 -7.51 -28.48 -19.05
N SER A 348 -6.66 -27.64 -18.47
CA SER A 348 -7.04 -26.68 -17.42
C SER A 348 -7.62 -25.37 -17.94
N ALA A 349 -7.46 -25.03 -19.22
CA ALA A 349 -7.93 -23.77 -19.77
C ALA A 349 -9.36 -23.89 -20.32
N THR A 350 -10.21 -22.94 -19.95
CA THR A 350 -11.53 -22.74 -20.56
C THR A 350 -11.65 -21.32 -21.09
N ILE A 351 -12.14 -21.21 -22.32
CA ILE A 351 -12.52 -19.92 -22.90
C ILE A 351 -14.01 -19.88 -23.20
N GLY A 352 -14.66 -18.79 -22.82
CA GLY A 352 -16.00 -18.42 -23.25
C GLY A 352 -15.92 -17.47 -24.43
N VAL A 353 -16.67 -17.72 -25.50
CA VAL A 353 -16.59 -16.94 -26.74
C VAL A 353 -17.97 -16.47 -27.17
N GLN A 354 -18.09 -15.18 -27.45
CA GLN A 354 -19.25 -14.59 -28.12
C GLN A 354 -18.79 -13.67 -29.25
N PHE A 355 -19.34 -13.89 -30.44
CA PHE A 355 -19.13 -13.01 -31.60
C PHE A 355 -20.14 -11.87 -31.56
N LEU A 356 -19.66 -10.65 -31.79
CA LEU A 356 -20.45 -9.42 -31.77
C LEU A 356 -20.17 -8.69 -33.08
N GLY A 357 -21.01 -8.91 -34.09
CA GLY A 357 -20.77 -8.42 -35.45
C GLY A 357 -19.54 -9.05 -36.07
N ASP A 358 -18.56 -8.21 -36.43
CA ASP A 358 -17.25 -8.64 -36.91
C ASP A 358 -16.17 -8.72 -35.81
N GLY A 359 -16.57 -8.51 -34.55
CA GLY A 359 -15.74 -8.65 -33.37
C GLY A 359 -15.94 -9.97 -32.63
N MET A 360 -15.02 -10.26 -31.72
CA MET A 360 -15.05 -11.43 -30.85
C MET A 360 -14.69 -11.03 -29.42
N LEU A 361 -15.50 -11.44 -28.45
CA LEU A 361 -15.20 -11.36 -27.03
C LEU A 361 -14.81 -12.76 -26.53
N ILE A 362 -13.64 -12.86 -25.90
CA ILE A 362 -13.10 -14.07 -25.28
C ILE A 362 -12.94 -13.84 -23.78
N LEU A 363 -13.56 -14.69 -22.97
CA LEU A 363 -13.40 -14.73 -21.52
C LEU A 363 -12.51 -15.93 -21.16
N ALA A 364 -11.30 -15.69 -20.68
CA ALA A 364 -10.32 -16.73 -20.38
C ALA A 364 -10.27 -17.04 -18.88
N THR A 365 -10.27 -18.32 -18.52
CA THR A 365 -10.16 -18.78 -17.13
C THR A 365 -9.47 -20.14 -17.03
N MET A 366 -8.80 -20.40 -15.91
CA MET A 366 -8.32 -21.74 -15.53
C MET A 366 -9.27 -22.45 -14.56
N ALA A 367 -10.35 -21.81 -14.11
CA ALA A 367 -11.28 -22.38 -13.15
C ALA A 367 -11.82 -23.74 -13.64
N PRO A 368 -11.89 -24.77 -12.77
CA PRO A 368 -11.73 -24.72 -11.31
C PRO A 368 -10.28 -24.75 -10.80
N SER A 369 -9.29 -24.90 -11.70
CA SER A 369 -7.88 -24.76 -11.31
C SER A 369 -7.58 -23.33 -10.91
N GLY A 370 -6.63 -23.18 -9.99
CA GLY A 370 -6.21 -21.86 -9.54
C GLY A 370 -5.28 -21.19 -10.56
N PHE A 371 -5.40 -19.86 -10.69
CA PHE A 371 -4.49 -19.01 -11.44
C PHE A 371 -4.55 -17.56 -10.90
N ASP A 372 -3.73 -16.69 -11.48
CA ASP A 372 -3.64 -15.27 -11.15
C ASP A 372 -3.70 -14.47 -12.47
N ASP A 373 -2.63 -13.76 -12.84
CA ASP A 373 -2.59 -12.96 -14.07
C ASP A 373 -2.28 -13.77 -15.34
N ILE A 374 -2.96 -13.44 -16.45
CA ILE A 374 -2.51 -13.81 -17.81
C ILE A 374 -1.58 -12.71 -18.35
N GLU A 375 -0.34 -13.07 -18.66
CA GLU A 375 0.65 -12.12 -19.18
C GLU A 375 0.19 -11.47 -20.51
N PHE A 376 0.49 -10.18 -20.69
CA PHE A 376 0.17 -9.42 -21.90
C PHE A 376 0.58 -10.15 -23.21
N GLY A 377 1.77 -10.75 -23.26
CA GLY A 377 2.25 -11.49 -24.43
C GLY A 377 1.42 -12.74 -24.75
N VAL A 378 0.88 -13.41 -23.72
CA VAL A 378 -0.03 -14.56 -23.86
C VAL A 378 -1.37 -14.08 -24.41
N GLY A 379 -1.94 -13.02 -23.81
CA GLY A 379 -3.18 -12.39 -24.29
C GLY A 379 -3.09 -11.92 -25.75
N LEU A 380 -1.97 -11.28 -26.12
CA LEU A 380 -1.72 -10.85 -27.50
C LEU A 380 -1.63 -12.05 -28.47
N SER A 381 -1.06 -13.17 -28.04
CA SER A 381 -1.01 -14.40 -28.84
C SER A 381 -2.41 -14.98 -29.06
N MET A 382 -3.24 -15.00 -28.02
CA MET A 382 -4.65 -15.40 -28.12
C MET A 382 -5.43 -14.51 -29.08
N MET A 383 -5.30 -13.18 -28.98
CA MET A 383 -5.97 -12.22 -29.87
C MET A 383 -5.61 -12.47 -31.34
N ASN A 384 -4.32 -12.65 -31.65
CA ASN A 384 -3.85 -12.87 -33.02
C ASN A 384 -4.33 -14.22 -33.58
N LEU A 385 -4.25 -15.29 -32.79
CA LEU A 385 -4.69 -16.63 -33.20
C LEU A 385 -6.21 -16.65 -33.47
N ALA A 386 -6.99 -16.04 -32.57
CA ALA A 386 -8.44 -15.94 -32.70
C ALA A 386 -8.88 -15.12 -33.92
N GLY A 387 -8.21 -13.99 -34.19
CA GLY A 387 -8.50 -13.14 -35.34
C GLY A 387 -8.34 -13.88 -36.67
N GLY A 388 -7.33 -14.75 -36.77
CA GLY A 388 -7.07 -15.58 -37.94
C GLY A 388 -8.06 -16.73 -38.16
N ARG A 389 -8.83 -17.12 -37.14
CA ARG A 389 -9.73 -18.30 -37.19
C ARG A 389 -11.03 -18.01 -37.94
N CYS A 390 -11.74 -16.95 -37.53
CA CYS A 390 -13.07 -16.61 -38.07
C CYS A 390 -13.11 -15.25 -38.75
N GLY A 391 -11.94 -14.65 -39.03
CA GLY A 391 -11.84 -13.36 -39.72
C GLY A 391 -12.34 -12.18 -38.88
N SER A 392 -12.40 -12.32 -37.55
CA SER A 392 -12.78 -11.23 -36.65
C SER A 392 -11.73 -10.13 -36.71
N LYS A 393 -12.17 -8.88 -36.99
CA LYS A 393 -11.26 -7.74 -37.10
C LYS A 393 -10.69 -7.32 -35.75
N ASN A 394 -11.50 -7.44 -34.70
CA ASN A 394 -11.16 -7.04 -33.34
C ASN A 394 -11.48 -8.19 -32.38
N VAL A 395 -10.48 -8.62 -31.62
CA VAL A 395 -10.63 -9.67 -30.59
C VAL A 395 -10.33 -9.06 -29.23
N VAL A 396 -11.36 -8.97 -28.39
CA VAL A 396 -11.23 -8.54 -27.00
C VAL A 396 -11.04 -9.78 -26.13
N VAL A 397 -9.90 -9.87 -25.46
CA VAL A 397 -9.62 -10.93 -24.49
C VAL A 397 -9.76 -10.35 -23.09
N VAL A 398 -10.45 -11.08 -22.24
CA VAL A 398 -10.65 -10.80 -20.82
C VAL A 398 -9.98 -11.90 -20.04
N ASP A 399 -9.17 -11.51 -19.09
CA ASP A 399 -8.74 -12.39 -18.03
C ASP A 399 -9.83 -12.38 -16.96
N CYS A 400 -10.51 -13.51 -16.73
CA CYS A 400 -11.61 -13.54 -15.77
C CYS A 400 -11.13 -13.38 -14.33
N HIS A 401 -9.86 -13.71 -14.06
CA HIS A 401 -9.21 -13.54 -12.76
C HIS A 401 -10.05 -14.06 -11.57
N ASN A 402 -10.64 -15.26 -11.72
CA ASN A 402 -11.78 -15.75 -10.93
C ASN A 402 -11.52 -17.08 -10.19
N SER A 403 -10.27 -17.43 -9.92
CA SER A 403 -9.92 -18.67 -9.20
C SER A 403 -8.52 -18.57 -8.61
N PHE A 404 -8.39 -17.97 -7.43
CA PHE A 404 -7.12 -17.52 -6.87
C PHE A 404 -6.25 -18.66 -6.32
N GLN A 405 -4.99 -18.73 -6.79
CA GLN A 405 -3.97 -19.68 -6.30
C GLN A 405 -2.78 -19.05 -5.56
N GLY A 406 -2.84 -17.76 -5.20
CA GLY A 406 -1.67 -17.05 -4.68
C GLY A 406 -0.64 -16.68 -5.76
N GLU A 407 0.50 -16.14 -5.35
CA GLU A 407 1.54 -15.56 -6.24
C GLU A 407 2.16 -16.54 -7.27
N THR A 408 1.87 -17.83 -7.20
CA THR A 408 2.38 -18.83 -8.17
C THR A 408 1.45 -19.06 -9.37
N GLY A 409 0.28 -18.41 -9.40
CA GLY A 409 -0.76 -18.65 -10.40
C GLY A 409 -0.61 -17.93 -11.74
N ARG A 410 0.45 -17.13 -11.93
CA ARG A 410 0.64 -16.35 -13.17
C ARG A 410 0.90 -17.24 -14.38
N ILE A 411 0.27 -16.91 -15.50
CA ILE A 411 0.43 -17.59 -16.78
C ILE A 411 1.37 -16.76 -17.64
N LEU A 412 2.64 -17.18 -17.66
CA LEU A 412 3.69 -16.52 -18.42
C LEU A 412 3.97 -17.24 -19.74
N ALA A 413 4.68 -16.57 -20.65
CA ALA A 413 5.16 -17.18 -21.87
C ALA A 413 6.02 -18.43 -21.57
N GLY A 414 5.65 -19.57 -22.17
CA GLY A 414 6.33 -20.85 -21.99
C GLY A 414 5.74 -21.77 -20.91
N ASN A 415 4.77 -21.29 -20.13
CA ASN A 415 3.95 -22.13 -19.25
C ASN A 415 3.12 -23.15 -20.07
N PRO A 416 2.87 -24.37 -19.56
CA PRO A 416 1.93 -25.30 -20.18
C PRO A 416 0.52 -24.71 -20.35
N GLU A 417 0.06 -23.95 -19.35
CA GLU A 417 -1.27 -23.35 -19.32
C GLU A 417 -1.48 -22.32 -20.46
N MET A 418 -0.39 -21.71 -20.95
CA MET A 418 -0.43 -20.85 -22.13
C MET A 418 -0.79 -21.63 -23.40
N PHE A 419 -0.24 -22.84 -23.58
CA PHE A 419 -0.60 -23.68 -24.71
C PHE A 419 -2.02 -24.23 -24.59
N ASP A 420 -2.48 -24.53 -23.38
CA ASP A 420 -3.87 -24.92 -23.16
C ASP A 420 -4.85 -23.81 -23.59
N LEU A 421 -4.54 -22.53 -23.31
CA LEU A 421 -5.30 -21.38 -23.80
C LEU A 421 -5.28 -21.28 -25.32
N LEU A 422 -4.10 -21.40 -25.94
CA LEU A 422 -3.97 -21.33 -27.40
C LEU A 422 -4.71 -22.47 -28.09
N ASP A 423 -4.63 -23.70 -27.58
CA ASP A 423 -5.34 -24.87 -28.11
C ASP A 423 -6.86 -24.72 -27.94
N ALA A 424 -7.31 -24.08 -26.85
CA ALA A 424 -8.73 -23.76 -26.67
C ALA A 424 -9.19 -22.73 -27.71
N VAL A 425 -8.40 -21.68 -27.96
CA VAL A 425 -8.65 -20.71 -29.04
C VAL A 425 -8.62 -21.36 -30.42
N ASP A 426 -7.73 -22.33 -30.63
CA ASP A 426 -7.60 -23.07 -31.89
C ASP A 426 -8.85 -23.92 -32.19
N SER A 427 -9.58 -24.32 -31.15
CA SER A 427 -10.82 -25.10 -31.25
C SER A 427 -12.08 -24.27 -31.49
N ILE A 428 -11.97 -22.93 -31.57
CA ILE A 428 -13.12 -22.06 -31.83
C ILE A 428 -13.76 -22.41 -33.17
N GLU A 429 -15.06 -22.67 -33.13
CA GLU A 429 -15.88 -22.85 -34.32
C GLU A 429 -16.56 -21.53 -34.71
N CYS A 430 -16.49 -21.17 -35.99
CA CYS A 430 -17.13 -19.96 -36.48
C CYS A 430 -18.66 -20.10 -36.45
N PRO A 431 -19.38 -19.07 -35.98
CA PRO A 431 -20.82 -19.17 -35.77
C PRO A 431 -21.55 -19.31 -37.11
N PRO A 432 -22.50 -20.26 -37.23
CA PRO A 432 -23.22 -20.46 -38.48
C PRO A 432 -24.27 -19.37 -38.74
N ARG A 433 -24.71 -18.66 -37.69
CA ARG A 433 -25.73 -17.60 -37.74
C ARG A 433 -25.47 -16.56 -36.66
N HIS A 434 -25.80 -15.32 -36.99
CA HIS A 434 -25.91 -14.24 -36.02
C HIS A 434 -27.39 -13.94 -35.76
N HIS A 435 -27.70 -13.55 -34.53
CA HIS A 435 -29.03 -13.27 -34.03
C HIS A 435 -29.14 -11.80 -33.65
N LYS A 436 -30.36 -11.27 -33.66
CA LYS A 436 -30.63 -9.96 -33.06
C LYS A 436 -30.19 -9.95 -31.61
N LEU A 437 -29.57 -8.83 -31.23
CA LEU A 437 -28.95 -8.65 -29.93
C LEU A 437 -29.85 -7.81 -29.01
N ARG A 438 -30.09 -8.31 -27.80
CA ARG A 438 -30.66 -7.50 -26.70
C ARG A 438 -29.72 -7.53 -25.51
N VAL A 439 -29.61 -6.41 -24.81
CA VAL A 439 -28.75 -6.26 -23.63
C VAL A 439 -29.51 -5.56 -22.53
N GLY A 440 -29.36 -6.07 -21.31
CA GLY A 440 -29.85 -5.46 -20.08
C GLY A 440 -28.73 -5.42 -19.03
N CYS A 441 -28.75 -4.41 -18.17
CA CYS A 441 -27.64 -4.09 -17.28
C CYS A 441 -28.14 -3.77 -15.87
N ALA A 442 -27.37 -4.15 -14.85
CA ALA A 442 -27.64 -3.78 -13.47
C ALA A 442 -26.34 -3.62 -12.68
N GLN A 443 -26.33 -2.69 -11.73
CA GLN A 443 -25.26 -2.52 -10.76
C GLN A 443 -25.83 -2.53 -9.35
N ARG A 444 -25.21 -3.29 -8.46
CA ARG A 444 -25.48 -3.25 -7.01
C ARG A 444 -24.20 -2.98 -6.25
N LYS A 445 -24.19 -1.92 -5.44
CA LYS A 445 -23.06 -1.56 -4.57
C LYS A 445 -22.85 -2.55 -3.41
N MET A 446 -23.80 -3.47 -3.17
CA MET A 446 -23.80 -4.46 -2.09
C MET A 446 -23.76 -3.83 -0.70
N ASP A 447 -24.76 -3.00 -0.39
CA ASP A 447 -24.87 -2.31 0.90
C ASP A 447 -24.82 -3.30 2.07
N GLY A 448 -23.80 -3.14 2.94
CA GLY A 448 -23.56 -4.01 4.09
C GLY A 448 -22.35 -4.95 3.93
N LEU A 449 -21.78 -5.06 2.74
CA LEU A 449 -20.48 -5.69 2.49
C LEU A 449 -19.39 -4.61 2.43
N SER A 450 -18.16 -4.97 2.84
CA SER A 450 -17.04 -4.02 2.88
C SER A 450 -15.75 -4.62 2.31
N LYS A 451 -14.66 -3.83 2.35
CA LYS A 451 -13.33 -4.26 1.91
C LYS A 451 -12.89 -5.55 2.60
N GLU A 452 -13.26 -5.72 3.86
CA GLU A 452 -12.95 -6.90 4.68
C GLU A 452 -13.58 -8.18 4.10
N ASP A 453 -14.74 -8.06 3.45
CA ASP A 453 -15.42 -9.16 2.76
C ASP A 453 -14.88 -9.41 1.33
N GLY A 454 -13.93 -8.60 0.87
CA GLY A 454 -13.33 -8.70 -0.47
C GLY A 454 -14.08 -7.93 -1.55
N ILE A 455 -14.96 -6.99 -1.17
CA ILE A 455 -15.78 -6.19 -2.09
C ILE A 455 -15.28 -4.74 -2.18
N GLY A 456 -15.09 -4.28 -3.41
CA GLY A 456 -14.69 -2.93 -3.78
C GLY A 456 -15.86 -1.97 -3.92
N GLN A 457 -15.58 -0.74 -4.38
CA GLN A 457 -16.58 0.33 -4.39
C GLN A 457 -17.64 0.18 -5.48
N SER A 458 -17.37 -0.61 -6.52
CA SER A 458 -18.33 -0.83 -7.60
C SER A 458 -19.30 -1.98 -7.35
N GLY A 459 -19.07 -2.81 -6.31
CA GLY A 459 -19.92 -3.94 -5.95
C GLY A 459 -19.98 -4.99 -7.06
N VAL A 460 -21.19 -5.43 -7.43
CA VAL A 460 -21.41 -6.27 -8.63
C VAL A 460 -22.01 -5.43 -9.76
N MET A 461 -21.49 -5.65 -10.95
CA MET A 461 -22.04 -5.19 -12.22
C MET A 461 -22.41 -6.41 -13.07
N VAL A 462 -23.63 -6.44 -13.57
CA VAL A 462 -24.13 -7.53 -14.42
C VAL A 462 -24.59 -6.97 -15.76
N MET A 463 -24.18 -7.64 -16.82
CA MET A 463 -24.71 -7.45 -18.16
C MET A 463 -25.29 -8.78 -18.65
N VAL A 464 -26.56 -8.79 -19.03
CA VAL A 464 -27.20 -9.96 -19.66
C VAL A 464 -27.32 -9.71 -21.14
N VAL A 465 -26.79 -10.64 -21.93
CA VAL A 465 -26.83 -10.61 -23.40
C VAL A 465 -27.78 -11.69 -23.90
N GLU A 466 -28.84 -11.30 -24.60
CA GLU A 466 -29.75 -12.21 -25.29
C GLU A 466 -29.41 -12.24 -26.79
N ALA A 467 -29.01 -13.43 -27.27
CA ALA A 467 -28.71 -13.70 -28.66
C ALA A 467 -29.52 -14.92 -29.17
N GLY A 468 -30.61 -14.63 -29.86
CA GLY A 468 -31.58 -15.66 -30.26
C GLY A 468 -32.41 -16.10 -29.06
N GLU A 469 -32.34 -17.38 -28.71
CA GLU A 469 -33.06 -17.94 -27.55
C GLU A 469 -32.15 -18.09 -26.32
N GLN A 470 -30.87 -17.71 -26.42
CA GLN A 470 -29.91 -17.88 -25.33
C GLN A 470 -29.67 -16.55 -24.61
N ARG A 471 -29.81 -16.54 -23.29
CA ARG A 471 -29.40 -15.46 -22.40
C ARG A 471 -28.11 -15.82 -21.70
N THR A 472 -27.14 -14.94 -21.81
CA THR A 472 -25.80 -15.09 -21.20
C THR A 472 -25.58 -13.98 -20.18
N ALA A 473 -25.32 -14.34 -18.91
CA ALA A 473 -24.99 -13.38 -17.86
C ALA A 473 -23.47 -13.19 -17.73
N TYR A 474 -23.01 -11.95 -17.89
CA TYR A 474 -21.65 -11.51 -17.62
C TYR A 474 -21.64 -10.82 -16.25
N VAL A 475 -21.06 -11.46 -15.24
CA VAL A 475 -21.03 -10.96 -13.87
C VAL A 475 -19.62 -10.47 -13.54
N LEU A 476 -19.48 -9.17 -13.25
CA LEU A 476 -18.23 -8.55 -12.83
C LEU A 476 -18.33 -8.11 -11.38
N LEU A 477 -17.48 -8.69 -10.54
CA LEU A 477 -17.33 -8.29 -9.15
C LEU A 477 -16.13 -7.36 -9.02
N ASP A 478 -16.35 -6.20 -8.39
CA ASP A 478 -15.24 -5.32 -8.02
C ASP A 478 -14.48 -5.94 -6.85
N ALA A 479 -13.55 -6.82 -7.15
CA ALA A 479 -12.73 -7.59 -6.21
C ALA A 479 -11.35 -7.83 -6.84
N ASN A 480 -10.34 -8.20 -6.03
CA ASN A 480 -9.03 -8.62 -6.54
C ASN A 480 -9.21 -9.93 -7.33
N ASN A 481 -9.22 -11.09 -6.66
CA ASN A 481 -9.52 -12.38 -7.28
C ASN A 481 -10.68 -13.08 -6.54
N MET A 482 -10.96 -14.34 -6.84
CA MET A 482 -12.04 -15.12 -6.24
C MET A 482 -11.50 -16.41 -5.63
N VAL A 483 -11.98 -16.82 -4.46
CA VAL A 483 -11.58 -18.10 -3.85
C VAL A 483 -11.95 -19.27 -4.77
N MET A 484 -11.02 -20.20 -5.00
CA MET A 484 -11.26 -21.42 -5.79
C MET A 484 -12.57 -22.12 -5.38
N GLY A 485 -13.35 -22.53 -6.38
CA GLY A 485 -14.67 -23.17 -6.22
C GLY A 485 -15.84 -22.19 -6.04
N PHE A 486 -15.61 -20.96 -5.58
CA PHE A 486 -16.72 -20.01 -5.38
C PHE A 486 -17.36 -19.56 -6.71
N ARG A 487 -16.56 -19.48 -7.77
CA ARG A 487 -17.06 -19.24 -9.13
C ARG A 487 -18.11 -20.27 -9.53
N ASP A 488 -17.82 -21.55 -9.32
CA ASP A 488 -18.70 -22.64 -9.72
C ASP A 488 -19.98 -22.65 -8.87
N GLU A 489 -19.89 -22.37 -7.57
CA GLU A 489 -21.05 -22.15 -6.68
C GLU A 489 -21.97 -21.03 -7.20
N ILE A 490 -21.40 -19.90 -7.65
CA ILE A 490 -22.19 -18.81 -8.24
C ILE A 490 -22.87 -19.27 -9.53
N LEU A 491 -22.13 -19.90 -10.45
CA LEU A 491 -22.68 -20.38 -11.73
C LEU A 491 -23.84 -21.36 -11.53
N GLU A 492 -23.71 -22.30 -10.59
CA GLU A 492 -24.77 -23.26 -10.25
C GLU A 492 -26.07 -22.55 -9.79
N GLU A 493 -25.95 -21.45 -9.04
CA GLU A 493 -27.11 -20.67 -8.60
C GLU A 493 -27.71 -19.81 -9.72
N LEU A 494 -26.88 -19.25 -10.60
CA LEU A 494 -27.36 -18.41 -11.71
C LEU A 494 -28.08 -19.21 -12.80
N LEU A 495 -27.65 -20.45 -13.05
CA LEU A 495 -28.32 -21.35 -14.01
C LEU A 495 -29.71 -21.85 -13.52
N LYS A 496 -30.10 -21.52 -12.28
CA LYS A 496 -31.47 -21.74 -11.76
C LYS A 496 -32.41 -20.57 -12.08
N LEU A 497 -31.88 -19.44 -12.55
CA LEU A 497 -32.64 -18.28 -13.00
C LEU A 497 -32.96 -18.40 -14.49
N ASP A 498 -33.60 -17.36 -15.05
CA ASP A 498 -33.95 -17.27 -16.47
C ASP A 498 -32.73 -16.89 -17.35
N ILE A 499 -31.65 -17.66 -17.22
CA ILE A 499 -30.34 -17.51 -17.87
C ILE A 499 -29.85 -18.89 -18.33
N ASP A 500 -29.34 -18.99 -19.56
CA ASP A 500 -28.85 -20.25 -20.14
C ASP A 500 -27.35 -20.46 -19.94
N GLU A 501 -26.57 -19.38 -19.94
CA GLU A 501 -25.12 -19.38 -19.77
C GLU A 501 -24.69 -18.24 -18.85
N ALA A 502 -23.60 -18.41 -18.12
CA ALA A 502 -23.05 -17.32 -17.31
C ALA A 502 -21.53 -17.44 -17.16
N GLU A 503 -20.84 -16.33 -16.98
CA GLU A 503 -19.45 -16.27 -16.55
C GLU A 503 -19.29 -15.22 -15.44
N VAL A 504 -18.45 -15.53 -14.45
CA VAL A 504 -18.19 -14.65 -13.31
C VAL A 504 -16.73 -14.25 -13.34
N MET A 505 -16.46 -12.96 -13.22
CA MET A 505 -15.14 -12.36 -13.34
C MET A 505 -14.93 -11.34 -12.22
N THR A 506 -13.68 -11.01 -11.94
CA THR A 506 -13.32 -9.91 -11.05
C THR A 506 -12.59 -8.81 -11.81
N THR A 507 -12.54 -7.62 -11.21
CA THR A 507 -11.87 -6.44 -11.78
C THR A 507 -10.36 -6.41 -11.53
N ASP A 508 -9.86 -7.31 -10.67
CA ASP A 508 -8.54 -7.24 -10.06
C ASP A 508 -8.30 -5.95 -9.24
N THR A 509 -9.35 -5.35 -8.67
CA THR A 509 -9.16 -4.14 -7.87
C THR A 509 -8.26 -4.40 -6.67
N HIS A 510 -7.16 -3.66 -6.57
CA HIS A 510 -6.24 -3.69 -5.44
C HIS A 510 -6.71 -2.84 -4.26
N PHE A 511 -7.84 -2.14 -4.41
CA PHE A 511 -8.48 -1.34 -3.37
C PHE A 511 -8.91 -2.17 -2.14
N VAL A 512 -9.26 -3.44 -2.36
CA VAL A 512 -9.69 -4.39 -1.31
C VAL A 512 -8.52 -5.10 -0.62
N ASN A 513 -7.31 -4.98 -1.16
CA ASN A 513 -6.13 -5.64 -0.60
C ASN A 513 -5.74 -5.00 0.74
N THR A 514 -5.30 -5.85 1.66
CA THR A 514 -4.87 -5.41 3.00
C THR A 514 -3.39 -5.01 3.00
N LEU A 515 -3.02 -4.06 3.86
CA LEU A 515 -1.65 -3.54 4.02
C LEU A 515 -0.57 -4.61 4.24
N SER A 516 -0.96 -5.81 4.68
CA SER A 516 -0.05 -6.92 4.94
C SER A 516 0.28 -7.80 3.75
N GLY A 517 0.06 -7.31 2.52
CA GLY A 517 0.18 -8.10 1.30
C GLY A 517 -0.73 -9.33 1.34
N GLY A 518 -1.80 -9.26 2.13
CA GLY A 518 -2.84 -10.25 2.13
C GLY A 518 -3.78 -9.92 0.98
N HIS A 519 -3.64 -10.65 -0.13
CA HIS A 519 -4.67 -10.71 -1.15
C HIS A 519 -6.02 -10.98 -0.46
N ASN A 520 -7.04 -10.21 -0.83
CA ASN A 520 -8.38 -10.40 -0.30
C ASN A 520 -9.36 -10.86 -1.37
N PRO A 521 -9.20 -12.10 -1.90
CA PRO A 521 -10.14 -12.62 -2.87
C PRO A 521 -11.52 -12.76 -2.26
N ILE A 522 -12.54 -12.46 -3.08
CA ILE A 522 -13.95 -12.59 -2.71
C ILE A 522 -14.30 -14.06 -2.46
N GLY A 523 -15.21 -14.31 -1.54
CA GLY A 523 -15.68 -15.66 -1.20
C GLY A 523 -14.93 -16.32 -0.05
N LYS A 524 -14.12 -15.57 0.72
CA LYS A 524 -13.61 -16.04 2.03
C LYS A 524 -14.70 -16.02 3.10
N HIS A 525 -15.58 -15.03 3.04
CA HIS A 525 -16.64 -14.77 4.01
C HIS A 525 -17.93 -14.44 3.26
N ARG A 526 -19.09 -14.62 3.92
CA ARG A 526 -20.40 -14.10 3.46
C ARG A 526 -20.82 -14.55 2.06
N ARG A 527 -20.43 -15.77 1.64
CA ARG A 527 -20.71 -16.33 0.30
C ARG A 527 -22.20 -16.25 -0.08
N ASP A 528 -23.09 -16.65 0.82
CA ASP A 528 -24.53 -16.66 0.57
C ASP A 528 -25.09 -15.26 0.30
N GLU A 529 -24.67 -14.25 1.09
CA GLU A 529 -25.09 -12.86 0.89
C GLU A 529 -24.61 -12.31 -0.46
N ILE A 530 -23.38 -12.63 -0.84
CA ILE A 530 -22.80 -12.23 -2.13
C ILE A 530 -23.59 -12.88 -3.28
N ILE A 531 -23.86 -14.19 -3.21
CA ILE A 531 -24.65 -14.91 -4.23
C ILE A 531 -26.03 -14.27 -4.36
N GLU A 532 -26.71 -13.96 -3.25
CA GLU A 532 -28.03 -13.33 -3.29
C GLU A 532 -28.01 -11.93 -3.93
N GLU A 533 -26.98 -11.12 -3.68
CA GLU A 533 -26.82 -9.82 -4.36
C GLU A 533 -26.55 -9.99 -5.87
N ILE A 534 -25.76 -10.99 -6.27
CA ILE A 534 -25.54 -11.31 -7.70
C ILE A 534 -26.85 -11.74 -8.36
N LYS A 535 -27.63 -12.64 -7.72
CA LYS A 535 -28.93 -13.10 -8.25
C LYS A 535 -29.90 -11.95 -8.46
N LYS A 536 -30.00 -11.02 -7.50
CA LYS A 536 -30.81 -9.81 -7.65
C LYS A 536 -30.34 -8.95 -8.82
N ALA A 537 -29.05 -8.71 -8.95
CA ALA A 537 -28.50 -7.95 -10.08
C ALA A 537 -28.77 -8.63 -11.43
N VAL A 538 -28.68 -9.97 -11.50
CA VAL A 538 -29.04 -10.72 -12.71
C VAL A 538 -30.52 -10.56 -13.04
N SER A 539 -31.43 -10.69 -12.07
CA SER A 539 -32.86 -10.47 -12.31
C SER A 539 -33.15 -9.04 -12.78
N GLU A 540 -32.56 -8.03 -12.14
CA GLU A 540 -32.67 -6.62 -12.54
C GLU A 540 -32.15 -6.39 -13.98
N ALA A 541 -31.04 -7.05 -14.36
CA ALA A 541 -30.49 -6.97 -15.71
C ALA A 541 -31.36 -7.69 -16.76
N VAL A 542 -32.02 -8.80 -16.41
CA VAL A 542 -32.99 -9.47 -17.30
C VAL A 542 -34.20 -8.56 -17.57
N ASP A 543 -34.70 -7.87 -16.54
CA ASP A 543 -35.82 -6.94 -16.66
C ASP A 543 -35.49 -5.70 -17.53
N ASP A 544 -34.20 -5.35 -17.67
CA ASP A 544 -33.69 -4.23 -18.46
C ASP A 544 -33.30 -4.59 -19.92
N LEU A 545 -33.63 -5.80 -20.39
CA LEU A 545 -33.30 -6.27 -21.75
C LEU A 545 -33.97 -5.45 -22.87
N GLU A 546 -33.17 -4.77 -23.69
CA GLU A 546 -33.63 -4.01 -24.85
C GLU A 546 -32.76 -4.23 -26.10
N GLU A 547 -33.30 -3.98 -27.30
CA GLU A 547 -32.61 -4.18 -28.57
C GLU A 547 -31.45 -3.18 -28.74
N VAL A 548 -30.26 -3.70 -29.04
CA VAL A 548 -29.03 -2.91 -29.19
C VAL A 548 -28.20 -3.37 -30.39
N ARG A 549 -27.25 -2.54 -30.80
CA ARG A 549 -26.16 -2.91 -31.70
C ARG A 549 -24.87 -3.01 -30.91
N ALA A 550 -23.99 -3.96 -31.23
CA ALA A 550 -22.68 -4.07 -30.62
C ALA A 550 -21.58 -3.65 -31.58
N GLY A 551 -20.58 -2.96 -31.06
CA GLY A 551 -19.31 -2.73 -31.72
C GLY A 551 -18.16 -3.27 -30.87
N CYS A 552 -17.09 -3.70 -31.53
CA CYS A 552 -15.87 -4.19 -30.89
C CYS A 552 -14.66 -3.50 -31.50
N ARG A 553 -13.76 -3.00 -30.65
CA ARG A 553 -12.50 -2.39 -31.11
C ARG A 553 -11.38 -2.64 -30.13
N VAL A 554 -10.21 -3.00 -30.65
CA VAL A 554 -8.96 -3.00 -29.89
C VAL A 554 -8.17 -1.75 -30.26
N VAL A 555 -7.83 -0.94 -29.27
CA VAL A 555 -7.10 0.32 -29.44
C VAL A 555 -5.77 0.24 -28.69
N ARG A 556 -4.77 0.97 -29.19
CA ARG A 556 -3.45 1.06 -28.56
C ARG A 556 -3.42 2.23 -27.59
N ILE A 557 -3.06 1.96 -26.34
CA ILE A 557 -2.72 3.00 -25.36
C ILE A 557 -1.24 3.30 -25.55
N ARG A 558 -0.91 4.56 -25.88
CA ARG A 558 0.46 4.98 -26.19
C ARG A 558 1.13 5.68 -25.02
N GLY A 559 2.38 5.31 -24.73
CA GLY A 559 3.22 5.97 -23.73
C GLY A 559 2.60 6.02 -22.34
N LEU A 560 1.94 4.94 -21.91
CA LEU A 560 1.44 4.78 -20.55
C LEU A 560 2.65 4.59 -19.63
N ASN A 561 2.84 5.45 -18.63
CA ASN A 561 3.93 5.26 -17.69
C ASN A 561 3.52 4.21 -16.67
N THR A 562 4.28 3.11 -16.65
CA THR A 562 4.05 1.98 -15.77
C THR A 562 5.31 1.70 -14.95
N LEU A 563 5.25 0.77 -14.00
CA LEU A 563 6.47 0.28 -13.35
C LEU A 563 7.44 -0.30 -14.39
N GLY A 564 6.96 -0.89 -15.47
CA GLY A 564 7.80 -1.46 -16.52
C GLY A 564 8.28 -2.87 -16.16
N PRO A 565 8.87 -3.58 -17.13
CA PRO A 565 9.11 -5.03 -17.08
C PRO A 565 10.12 -5.49 -16.01
N THR A 566 10.98 -4.59 -15.52
CA THR A 566 12.06 -4.96 -14.58
C THR A 566 11.95 -4.27 -13.23
N ASN A 567 11.29 -3.12 -13.13
CA ASN A 567 11.43 -2.26 -11.96
C ASN A 567 10.64 -2.80 -10.75
N SER A 568 9.56 -3.55 -10.97
CA SER A 568 8.87 -4.29 -9.90
C SER A 568 9.81 -5.30 -9.24
N THR A 569 10.56 -6.06 -10.03
CA THR A 569 11.54 -7.05 -9.55
C THR A 569 12.75 -6.36 -8.93
N GLU A 570 13.21 -5.26 -9.51
CA GLU A 570 14.32 -4.47 -8.99
C GLU A 570 13.98 -3.81 -7.65
N LEU A 571 12.75 -3.31 -7.48
CA LEU A 571 12.26 -2.77 -6.21
C LEU A 571 12.28 -3.82 -5.10
N VAL A 572 11.72 -5.01 -5.36
CA VAL A 572 11.67 -6.11 -4.38
C VAL A 572 13.06 -6.61 -4.03
N SER A 573 13.94 -6.80 -5.03
CA SER A 573 15.31 -7.27 -4.80
C SER A 573 16.17 -6.22 -4.08
N THR A 574 15.96 -4.94 -4.36
CA THR A 574 16.65 -3.83 -3.69
C THR A 574 16.20 -3.72 -2.23
N ILE A 575 14.89 -3.77 -1.94
CA ILE A 575 14.37 -3.81 -0.56
C ILE A 575 14.94 -5.02 0.20
N SER A 576 14.95 -6.19 -0.43
CA SER A 576 15.52 -7.41 0.17
C SER A 576 17.00 -7.26 0.51
N SER A 577 17.76 -6.64 -0.39
CA SER A 577 19.18 -6.33 -0.20
C SER A 577 19.39 -5.36 0.96
N ILE A 578 18.58 -4.29 1.04
CA ILE A 578 18.61 -3.33 2.16
C ILE A 578 18.34 -4.03 3.49
N VAL A 579 17.31 -4.89 3.55
CA VAL A 579 16.96 -5.63 4.78
C VAL A 579 18.10 -6.56 5.19
N ALA A 580 18.70 -7.28 4.24
CA ALA A 580 19.82 -8.20 4.49
C ALA A 580 21.05 -7.45 5.03
N VAL A 581 21.42 -6.34 4.38
CA VAL A 581 22.55 -5.50 4.79
C VAL A 581 22.29 -4.85 6.14
N SER A 582 21.10 -4.29 6.35
CA SER A 582 20.70 -3.63 7.60
C SER A 582 20.70 -4.58 8.79
N ARG A 583 20.28 -5.84 8.61
CA ARG A 583 20.23 -6.84 9.68
C ARG A 583 21.60 -7.12 10.31
N LEU A 584 22.68 -7.04 9.53
CA LEU A 584 24.04 -7.27 10.02
C LEU A 584 24.73 -5.98 10.43
N ILE A 585 24.63 -4.93 9.60
CA ILE A 585 25.42 -3.71 9.77
C ILE A 585 24.80 -2.78 10.82
N ALA A 586 23.47 -2.69 10.92
CA ALA A 586 22.85 -1.78 11.90
C ALA A 586 23.20 -2.18 13.34
N PRO A 587 23.04 -3.45 13.79
CA PRO A 587 23.41 -3.83 15.15
C PRO A 587 24.89 -3.61 15.41
N LEU A 588 25.77 -3.95 14.45
CA LEU A 588 27.20 -3.75 14.60
C LEU A 588 27.56 -2.27 14.83
N ILE A 589 27.07 -1.38 13.97
CA ILE A 589 27.35 0.07 14.07
C ILE A 589 26.79 0.63 15.38
N PHE A 590 25.52 0.38 15.69
CA PHE A 590 24.87 1.00 16.85
C PHE A 590 25.35 0.40 18.18
N VAL A 591 25.61 -0.90 18.26
CA VAL A 591 26.16 -1.51 19.49
C VAL A 591 27.58 -1.02 19.75
N LEU A 592 28.44 -0.97 18.73
CA LEU A 592 29.79 -0.42 18.89
C LEU A 592 29.74 1.05 19.30
N ALA A 593 28.90 1.86 18.66
CA ALA A 593 28.73 3.27 19.02
C ALA A 593 28.26 3.43 20.48
N LEU A 594 27.28 2.65 20.92
CA LEU A 594 26.80 2.66 22.31
C LEU A 594 27.87 2.22 23.30
N ILE A 595 28.68 1.20 22.98
CA ILE A 595 29.82 0.77 23.81
C ILE A 595 30.83 1.91 23.96
N PHE A 596 31.21 2.55 22.85
CA PHE A 596 32.17 3.65 22.91
C PHE A 596 31.62 4.88 23.64
N VAL A 597 30.34 5.22 23.45
CA VAL A 597 29.66 6.28 24.20
C VAL A 597 29.62 5.96 25.69
N PHE A 598 29.29 4.71 26.05
CA PHE A 598 29.28 4.26 27.43
C PHE A 598 30.68 4.35 28.05
N ALA A 599 31.71 3.86 27.38
CA ALA A 599 33.10 3.95 27.83
C ALA A 599 33.54 5.41 28.02
N TRP A 600 33.18 6.30 27.09
CA TRP A 600 33.48 7.73 27.18
C TRP A 600 32.81 8.41 28.38
N ILE A 601 31.53 8.12 28.63
CA ILE A 601 30.76 8.76 29.69
C ILE A 601 31.21 8.26 31.08
N PHE A 602 31.37 6.94 31.23
CA PHE A 602 31.50 6.27 32.53
C PHE A 602 32.94 5.91 32.93
N TYR A 603 33.89 5.74 32.00
CA TYR A 603 35.28 5.35 32.33
C TYR A 603 36.30 6.49 32.22
N TRP A 604 36.05 7.54 31.43
CA TRP A 604 36.92 8.71 31.35
C TRP A 604 36.41 9.78 32.32
N ALA A 605 37.10 9.90 33.46
CA ALA A 605 36.91 10.91 34.50
C ALA A 605 38.22 11.67 34.74
#